data_AF-A0A356SEL8-F1
#
_entry.id   AF-A0A356SEL8-F1
#
_cell.length_a   1.000
_cell.length_b   1.000
_cell.length_c   1.000
_cell.angle_alpha   90.00
_cell.angle_beta   90.00
_cell.angle_gamma   90.00
#
_symmetry.space_group_name_H-M   'P 1'
#
loop_
_entity.id
_entity.type
_entity.pdbx_description
1 polymer ?
#
loop_
_entity_poly.entity_id
_entity_poly.type
_entity_poly.pdbx_seq_one_letter_code
_entity_poly.pdbx_strand_id
1 'polypeptide(L)'
;EVIMVGSGDTAVTSVVWCTGGGQNYIDEAADAGADLFVTGEISEQTVHVARERGIAFIAAGHHATERYGVRRLGSWIADHYGVQHHFIDIDSPA
;
A
#
# COMPACT_ATOMS: atom_id res chain seq x y z
N GLU A 1 -9.16 2.20 8.40
CA GLU A 1 -8.35 1.85 9.59
C GLU A 1 -7.16 1.02 9.11
N VAL A 2 -5.98 1.17 9.71
CA VAL A 2 -4.80 0.39 9.29
C VAL A 2 -4.86 -0.99 9.94
N ILE A 3 -4.77 -2.05 9.13
CA ILE A 3 -4.77 -3.43 9.61
C ILE A 3 -3.37 -4.02 9.43
N MET A 4 -2.88 -4.71 10.46
CA MET A 4 -1.62 -5.44 10.44
C MET A 4 -1.86 -6.93 10.71
N VAL A 5 -1.18 -7.79 9.95
CA VAL A 5 -1.11 -9.24 10.20
C VAL A 5 0.36 -9.63 10.39
N GLY A 6 0.66 -10.38 11.45
CA GLY A 6 2.02 -10.80 11.81
C GLY A 6 2.46 -10.25 13.17
N SER A 7 3.60 -10.72 13.69
CA SER A 7 4.17 -10.21 14.93
C SER A 7 5.01 -8.95 14.64
N GLY A 8 4.62 -7.82 15.22
CA GLY A 8 5.31 -6.52 15.06
C GLY A 8 6.72 -6.46 15.66
N ASP A 9 7.19 -7.55 16.26
CA ASP A 9 8.48 -7.65 16.96
C ASP A 9 9.62 -8.13 16.05
N THR A 10 9.32 -8.50 14.81
CA THR A 10 10.32 -8.96 13.83
C THR A 10 10.90 -7.77 13.06
N ALA A 11 12.22 -7.71 12.94
CA ALA A 11 12.88 -6.68 12.14
C ALA A 11 12.56 -6.85 10.65
N VAL A 12 12.02 -5.81 10.03
CA VAL A 12 11.73 -5.77 8.58
C VAL A 12 12.96 -5.24 7.84
N THR A 13 13.53 -6.03 6.94
CA THR A 13 14.68 -5.65 6.10
C THR A 13 14.30 -5.50 4.62
N SER A 14 13.19 -6.11 4.21
CA SER A 14 12.67 -6.07 2.85
C SER A 14 11.16 -5.81 2.83
N VAL A 15 10.73 -4.96 1.90
CA VAL A 15 9.32 -4.58 1.74
C VAL A 15 8.94 -4.67 0.27
N VAL A 16 7.83 -5.36 -0.01
CA VAL A 16 7.13 -5.30 -1.29
C VAL A 16 5.84 -4.51 -1.07
N TRP A 17 5.42 -3.74 -2.08
CA TRP A 17 4.18 -2.98 -1.96
C TRP A 17 3.45 -2.83 -3.29
N CYS A 18 2.13 -2.68 -3.19
CA CYS A 18 1.24 -2.31 -4.28
C CYS A 18 0.13 -1.43 -3.71
N THR A 19 0.02 -0.16 -4.14
CA THR A 19 -1.02 0.75 -3.62
C THR A 19 -2.42 0.29 -4.04
N GLY A 20 -3.46 0.74 -3.34
CA GLY A 20 -4.85 0.42 -3.68
C GLY A 20 -5.22 -1.04 -3.40
N GLY A 21 -5.96 -1.67 -4.32
CA GLY A 21 -6.47 -3.05 -4.21
C GLY A 21 -5.45 -4.16 -4.51
N GLY A 22 -4.21 -4.02 -4.02
CA GLY A 22 -3.09 -4.90 -4.36
C GLY A 22 -3.01 -6.23 -3.62
N GLN A 23 -3.97 -6.57 -2.76
CA GLN A 23 -3.87 -7.72 -1.84
C GLN A 23 -3.61 -9.09 -2.49
N ASN A 24 -3.95 -9.25 -3.77
CA ASN A 24 -3.75 -10.49 -4.51
C ASN A 24 -2.27 -10.75 -4.85
N TYR A 25 -1.41 -9.73 -4.73
CA TYR A 25 0.04 -9.88 -4.94
C TYR A 25 0.80 -10.44 -3.72
N ILE A 26 0.09 -10.86 -2.66
CA ILE A 26 0.72 -11.36 -1.45
C ILE A 26 1.54 -12.63 -1.69
N ASP A 27 1.10 -13.48 -2.62
CA ASP A 27 1.83 -14.70 -2.96
C ASP A 27 3.13 -14.38 -3.69
N GLU A 28 3.12 -13.43 -4.62
CA GLU A 28 4.31 -12.96 -5.31
C GLU A 28 5.27 -12.23 -4.36
N ALA A 29 4.74 -11.46 -3.40
CA ALA A 29 5.54 -10.81 -2.37
C ALA A 29 6.24 -11.84 -1.46
N ALA A 30 5.53 -12.90 -1.08
CA ALA A 30 6.09 -13.99 -0.29
C ALA A 30 7.06 -14.85 -1.11
N ASP A 31 6.81 -15.09 -2.40
CA ASP A 31 7.73 -15.78 -3.32
C ASP A 31 9.03 -14.99 -3.52
N ALA A 32 8.95 -13.66 -3.50
CA ALA A 32 10.11 -12.76 -3.53
C ALA A 32 10.90 -12.75 -2.20
N GLY A 33 10.44 -13.45 -1.17
CA GLY A 33 11.09 -13.52 0.14
C GLY A 33 11.01 -12.21 0.93
N ALA A 34 9.97 -11.41 0.70
CA ALA A 34 9.79 -10.16 1.44
C ALA A 34 9.40 -10.41 2.90
N ASP A 35 9.93 -9.59 3.81
CA ASP A 35 9.55 -9.62 5.23
C ASP A 35 8.16 -9.01 5.45
N LEU A 36 7.81 -8.01 4.63
CA LEU A 36 6.57 -7.25 4.73
C LEU A 36 5.97 -6.98 3.34
N PHE A 37 4.67 -7.23 3.20
CA PHE A 37 3.85 -6.77 2.09
C PHE A 37 2.91 -5.64 2.51
N VAL A 38 2.90 -4.53 1.77
CA VAL A 38 2.04 -3.35 2.04
C VAL A 38 1.10 -3.08 0.87
N THR A 39 -0.18 -2.91 1.15
CA THR A 39 -1.19 -2.53 0.16
C THR A 39 -2.26 -1.62 0.78
N GLY A 40 -3.25 -1.17 0.00
CA GLY A 40 -4.39 -0.42 0.51
C GLY A 40 -5.46 -1.31 1.15
N GLU A 41 -5.93 -2.30 0.40
CA GLU A 41 -7.05 -3.16 0.82
C GLU A 41 -6.61 -4.51 1.39
N ILE A 42 -7.55 -5.24 2.00
CA ILE A 42 -7.35 -6.59 2.53
C ILE A 42 -8.53 -7.50 2.17
N SER A 43 -8.25 -8.79 1.96
CA SER A 43 -9.27 -9.84 1.94
C SER A 43 -8.99 -10.90 3.01
N GLU A 44 -9.98 -11.74 3.31
CA GLU A 44 -9.82 -12.82 4.30
C GLU A 44 -8.65 -13.75 3.95
N GLN A 45 -8.51 -14.10 2.67
CA GLN A 45 -7.45 -14.98 2.16
C GLN A 45 -6.06 -14.39 2.43
N THR A 46 -5.91 -13.08 2.31
CA THR A 46 -4.65 -12.37 2.58
C THR A 46 -4.14 -12.62 3.99
N VAL A 47 -5.05 -12.72 4.98
CA VAL A 47 -4.69 -13.01 6.37
C VAL A 47 -4.13 -14.42 6.52
N HIS A 48 -4.73 -15.39 5.81
CA HIS A 48 -4.28 -16.78 5.83
C HIS A 48 -2.92 -16.93 5.18
N VAL A 49 -2.73 -16.36 3.98
CA VAL A 49 -1.44 -16.40 3.28
C VAL A 49 -0.33 -15.76 4.11
N ALA A 50 -0.57 -14.59 4.71
CA ALA A 50 0.41 -13.92 5.59
C ALA A 50 0.89 -14.84 6.72
N ARG A 51 -0.05 -15.50 7.41
CA ARG A 51 0.25 -16.39 8.54
C ARG A 51 0.95 -17.68 8.10
N GLU A 52 0.46 -18.31 7.04
CA GLU A 52 0.97 -19.60 6.56
C GLU A 52 2.34 -19.47 5.91
N ARG A 53 2.60 -18.35 5.24
CA ARG A 53 3.87 -18.09 4.54
C ARG A 53 4.88 -17.29 5.37
N GLY A 54 4.49 -16.83 6.55
CA GLY A 54 5.39 -16.10 7.46
C GLY A 54 5.78 -14.70 6.96
N ILE A 55 4.97 -14.08 6.10
CA ILE A 55 5.15 -12.70 5.63
C ILE A 55 4.27 -11.76 6.46
N ALA A 56 4.82 -10.64 6.93
CA ALA A 56 4.01 -9.60 7.57
C ALA A 56 3.17 -8.87 6.52
N PHE A 57 1.99 -8.38 6.91
CA PHE A 57 1.08 -7.70 6.00
C PHE A 57 0.50 -6.43 6.61
N ILE A 58 0.43 -5.36 5.82
CA ILE A 58 -0.25 -4.11 6.19
C ILE A 58 -1.23 -3.69 5.10
N ALA A 59 -2.50 -3.51 5.48
CA ALA A 59 -3.49 -2.80 4.67
C ALA A 59 -3.66 -1.38 5.22
N ALA A 60 -3.30 -0.38 4.41
CA ALA A 60 -3.16 1.02 4.79
C ALA A 60 -4.25 1.95 4.21
N GLY A 61 -5.29 1.39 3.58
CA GLY A 61 -6.39 2.12 2.94
C GLY A 61 -6.15 2.37 1.44
N HIS A 62 -7.17 2.16 0.62
CA HIS A 62 -7.07 2.30 -0.83
C HIS A 62 -6.78 3.75 -1.21
N HIS A 63 -7.65 4.67 -0.76
CA HIS A 63 -7.51 6.10 -1.03
C HIS A 63 -6.23 6.67 -0.43
N ALA A 64 -5.94 6.26 0.81
CA ALA A 64 -4.79 6.74 1.57
C ALA A 64 -3.45 6.41 0.88
N THR A 65 -3.36 5.27 0.17
CA THR A 65 -2.13 4.84 -0.52
C THR A 65 -2.01 5.42 -1.93
N GLU A 66 -3.10 5.84 -2.58
CA GLU A 66 -3.08 6.27 -3.99
C GLU A 66 -3.03 7.80 -4.21
N ARG A 67 -3.39 8.60 -3.20
CA ARG A 67 -3.41 10.07 -3.32
C ARG A 67 -2.07 10.72 -3.70
N TYR A 68 -0.96 10.04 -3.44
CA TYR A 68 0.38 10.60 -3.64
C TYR A 68 0.75 10.75 -5.12
N GLY A 69 0.28 9.83 -5.98
CA GLY A 69 0.60 9.81 -7.41
C GLY A 69 0.02 11.03 -8.14
N VAL A 70 -1.30 11.23 -8.03
CA VAL A 70 -1.99 12.36 -8.65
C VAL A 70 -1.50 13.71 -8.10
N ARG A 71 -1.22 13.79 -6.79
CA ARG A 71 -0.65 14.99 -6.16
C ARG A 71 0.72 15.34 -6.76
N ARG A 72 1.59 14.34 -6.95
CA ARG A 72 2.92 14.52 -7.57
C ARG A 72 2.80 14.94 -9.03
N LEU A 73 1.89 14.32 -9.78
CA LEU A 73 1.65 14.62 -11.19
C LEU A 73 1.16 16.06 -11.36
N GLY A 74 0.17 16.49 -10.58
CA GLY A 74 -0.35 17.85 -10.67
C GLY A 74 0.71 18.90 -10.32
N SER A 75 1.55 18.63 -9.32
CA SER A 75 2.70 19.50 -9.01
C SER A 75 3.70 19.55 -10.17
N TRP A 76 4.01 18.40 -10.79
CA TRP A 76 4.90 18.34 -11.96
C TRP A 76 4.37 19.15 -13.14
N ILE A 77 3.07 19.08 -13.42
CA ILE A 77 2.43 19.83 -14.50
C ILE A 77 2.50 21.35 -14.21
N ALA A 78 2.23 21.75 -12.97
CA ALA A 78 2.33 23.16 -12.57
C ALA A 78 3.74 23.72 -12.76
N ASP A 79 4.75 22.98 -12.31
CA ASP A 79 6.16 23.35 -12.43
C ASP A 79 6.60 23.45 -13.89
N HIS A 80 6.15 22.54 -14.76
CA HIS A 80 6.62 22.43 -16.14
C HIS A 80 5.92 23.39 -17.11
N TYR A 81 4.64 23.69 -16.86
CA TYR A 81 3.82 24.48 -17.79
C TYR A 81 3.38 25.83 -17.23
N GLY A 82 3.74 26.17 -15.98
CA GLY A 82 3.41 27.45 -15.36
C GLY A 82 1.91 27.63 -15.08
N VAL A 83 1.17 26.52 -14.94
CA VAL A 83 -0.27 26.54 -14.62
C VAL A 83 -0.50 26.49 -13.11
N GLN A 84 -1.63 27.03 -12.65
CA GLN A 84 -2.06 26.85 -11.27
C GLN A 84 -2.63 25.45 -11.07
N HIS A 85 -2.22 24.79 -9.99
CA HIS A 85 -2.68 23.47 -9.61
C HIS A 85 -3.17 23.48 -8.16
N HIS A 86 -4.33 22.88 -7.93
CA HIS A 86 -4.90 22.63 -6.61
C HIS A 86 -5.23 21.15 -6.48
N PHE A 87 -4.57 20.47 -5.55
CA PHE A 87 -4.92 19.10 -5.18
C PHE A 87 -6.02 19.16 -4.10
N ILE A 88 -7.15 18.51 -4.36
CA ILE A 88 -8.26 18.41 -3.41
C ILE A 88 -8.33 16.97 -2.92
N ASP A 89 -7.96 16.77 -1.65
CA ASP A 89 -8.07 15.48 -0.98
C ASP A 89 -9.47 15.38 -0.35
N ILE A 90 -10.28 14.46 -0.85
CA ILE A 90 -11.62 14.18 -0.30
C ILE A 90 -11.54 12.77 0.28
N ASP A 91 -11.66 12.69 1.61
CA ASP A 91 -11.57 11.41 2.31
C ASP A 91 -12.60 10.41 1.77
N SER A 92 -12.09 9.26 1.33
CA SER A 92 -12.89 8.07 1.06
C SER A 92 -12.76 7.11 2.25
N PRO A 93 -13.85 6.45 2.70
CA PRO A 93 -13.81 5.55 3.85
C PRO A 93 -12.94 4.29 3.67
N ALA A 94 -12.60 3.93 2.42
CA ALA A 94 -11.87 2.72 2.06
C ALA A 94 -10.34 2.83 2.28
#